data_AF-A0A0Q0G136-F1
#
_entry.id   AF-A0A0Q0G136-F1
#
_cell.length_a   1.000
_cell.length_b   1.000
_cell.length_c   1.000
_cell.angle_alpha   90.00
_cell.angle_beta   90.00
_cell.angle_gamma   90.00
#
_symmetry.space_group_name_H-M   'P 1'
#
loop_
_entity.id
_entity.type
_entity.pdbx_description
1 polymer ?
#
loop_
_entity_poly.entity_id
_entity_poly.type
_entity_poly.pdbx_seq_one_letter_code
_entity_poly.pdbx_strand_id
1 'polypeptide(L)'
;MNDSVVIEKKELSRKSPEVVAYIQMVERAKRDAEVVTLREWYDTTPAHKQEVIDYMTTYKQLGPLGKELHKRGVNRVTERFGDNVRTLVEATYKRGLLDAVAPLCAISCLYNK
;
A
#
# COMPACT_ATOMS: atom_id res chain seq x y z
N MET A 1 36.83 -23.30 30.09
CA MET A 1 35.42 -23.32 30.55
C MET A 1 34.65 -22.45 29.57
N ASN A 2 33.99 -23.07 28.57
CA ASN A 2 33.19 -22.36 27.57
C ASN A 2 31.74 -22.81 27.77
N ASP A 3 30.97 -22.01 28.51
CA ASP A 3 29.51 -22.16 28.58
C ASP A 3 28.89 -21.58 27.31
N SER A 4 28.76 -22.43 26.30
CA SER A 4 27.93 -22.14 25.13
C SER A 4 26.47 -22.29 25.56
N VAL A 5 25.82 -21.18 25.89
CA VAL A 5 24.36 -21.13 26.10
C VAL A 5 23.69 -21.46 24.76
N VAL A 6 23.29 -22.72 24.60
CA VAL A 6 22.43 -23.15 23.50
C VAL A 6 21.07 -22.54 23.74
N ILE A 7 20.80 -21.42 23.06
CA ILE A 7 19.45 -20.86 22.98
C ILE A 7 18.64 -21.84 22.14
N GLU A 8 17.98 -22.79 22.80
CA GLU A 8 16.98 -23.65 22.16
C GLU A 8 15.93 -22.77 21.49
N LYS A 9 15.99 -22.67 20.16
CA LYS A 9 14.89 -22.13 19.37
C LYS A 9 13.73 -23.10 19.55
N LYS A 10 12.82 -22.78 20.47
CA LYS A 10 11.56 -23.49 20.66
C LYS A 10 10.80 -23.45 19.33
N GLU A 11 10.86 -24.54 18.57
CA GLU A 11 10.10 -24.67 17.33
C GLU A 11 8.62 -24.70 17.66
N LEU A 12 7.96 -23.55 17.55
CA LEU A 12 6.54 -23.42 17.79
C LEU A 12 5.79 -24.17 16.68
N SER A 13 5.09 -25.23 17.07
CA SER A 13 4.18 -25.95 16.20
C SER A 13 3.17 -24.98 15.57
N ARG A 14 2.88 -25.15 14.27
CA ARG A 14 1.87 -24.35 13.55
C ARG A 14 0.46 -24.45 14.15
N LYS A 15 0.24 -25.42 15.03
CA LYS A 15 -1.01 -25.64 15.77
C LYS A 15 -0.98 -25.07 17.20
N SER A 16 0.14 -24.49 17.63
CA SER A 16 0.22 -23.85 18.95
C SER A 16 -0.76 -22.67 18.99
N PRO A 17 -1.42 -22.44 20.14
CA PRO A 17 -2.39 -21.34 20.27
C PRO A 17 -1.80 -19.97 19.90
N GLU A 18 -0.52 -19.75 20.22
CA GLU A 18 0.23 -18.54 19.92
C GLU A 18 0.40 -18.33 18.40
N VAL A 19 0.78 -19.37 17.66
CA VAL A 19 0.94 -19.30 16.20
C VAL A 19 -0.41 -19.15 15.51
N VAL A 20 -1.45 -19.82 15.98
CA VAL A 20 -2.81 -19.69 15.43
C VAL A 20 -3.36 -18.29 15.67
N ALA A 21 -3.18 -17.72 16.87
CA ALA A 21 -3.57 -16.36 17.18
C ALA A 21 -2.82 -15.33 16.30
N TYR A 22 -1.52 -15.53 16.09
CA TYR A 22 -0.74 -14.70 15.17
C TYR A 22 -1.22 -14.80 13.72
N ILE A 23 -1.52 -16.01 13.22
CA ILE A 23 -2.10 -16.21 11.88
C ILE A 23 -3.44 -15.48 11.77
N GLN A 24 -4.32 -15.61 12.76
CA GLN A 24 -5.61 -14.92 12.76
C GLN A 24 -5.47 -13.40 12.81
N MET A 25 -4.51 -12.89 13.59
CA MET A 25 -4.16 -11.47 13.64
C MET A 25 -3.68 -10.98 12.26
N VAL A 26 -2.81 -11.73 11.60
CA VAL A 26 -2.31 -11.41 10.26
C VAL A 26 -3.42 -11.47 9.22
N GLU A 27 -4.29 -12.49 9.25
CA GLU A 27 -5.43 -12.62 8.32
C GLU A 27 -6.51 -11.55 8.58
N ARG A 28 -6.66 -11.10 9.83
CA ARG A 28 -7.48 -9.93 10.15
C ARG A 28 -6.82 -8.66 9.61
N ALA A 29 -5.53 -8.43 9.88
CA ALA A 29 -4.79 -7.28 9.35
C ALA A 29 -4.75 -7.22 7.81
N LYS A 30 -4.76 -8.37 7.13
CA LYS A 30 -4.89 -8.45 5.66
C LYS A 30 -6.28 -8.07 5.16
N ARG A 31 -7.34 -8.49 5.88
CA ARG A 31 -8.73 -8.11 5.58
C ARG A 31 -9.01 -6.64 5.90
N ASP A 32 -8.41 -6.14 6.97
CA ASP A 32 -8.51 -4.74 7.42
C ASP A 32 -7.68 -3.80 6.56
N ALA A 33 -6.65 -4.31 5.87
CA ALA A 33 -5.91 -3.55 4.87
C ALA A 33 -6.80 -3.38 3.62
N GLU A 34 -7.69 -2.39 3.66
CA GLU A 34 -8.55 -2.03 2.54
C GLU A 34 -7.70 -1.80 1.29
N VAL A 35 -7.97 -2.60 0.25
CA VAL A 35 -7.26 -2.55 -1.03
C VAL A 35 -8.15 -1.85 -2.04
N VAL A 36 -7.65 -0.76 -2.62
CA VAL A 36 -8.42 0.11 -3.52
C VAL A 36 -7.58 0.59 -4.69
N THR A 37 -8.22 0.90 -5.81
CA THR A 37 -7.59 1.64 -6.89
C THR A 37 -7.35 3.10 -6.46
N LEU A 38 -6.48 3.81 -7.19
CA LEU A 38 -6.26 5.23 -6.93
C LEU A 38 -7.54 6.06 -7.13
N ARG A 39 -8.41 5.63 -8.06
CA ARG A 39 -9.70 6.29 -8.31
C ARG A 39 -10.68 6.04 -7.18
N GLU A 40 -10.83 4.79 -6.76
CA GLU A 40 -11.67 4.42 -5.63
C GLU A 40 -11.23 5.13 -4.36
N TRP A 41 -9.93 5.14 -4.07
CA TRP A 41 -9.36 5.90 -2.96
C TRP A 41 -9.79 7.37 -3.00
N TYR A 42 -9.64 8.03 -4.16
CA TYR A 42 -10.01 9.42 -4.30
C TYR A 42 -11.52 9.66 -4.07
N ASP A 43 -12.38 8.82 -4.64
CA ASP A 43 -13.83 9.03 -4.56
C ASP A 43 -14.44 8.71 -3.19
N THR A 44 -13.81 7.83 -2.43
CA THR A 44 -14.32 7.33 -1.14
C THR A 44 -13.63 7.97 0.07
N THR A 45 -12.56 8.74 -0.13
CA THR A 45 -11.92 9.50 0.95
C THR A 45 -12.82 10.65 1.36
N PRO A 46 -13.33 10.70 2.62
CA PRO A 46 -14.33 11.70 3.03
C PRO A 46 -13.81 13.14 2.98
N ALA A 47 -12.53 13.34 3.29
CA ALA A 47 -11.88 14.64 3.26
C ALA A 47 -10.45 14.48 2.77
N HIS A 48 -10.15 15.08 1.62
CA HIS A 48 -8.80 15.12 1.07
C HIS A 48 -7.96 16.18 1.76
N LYS A 49 -6.66 15.91 1.92
CA LYS A 49 -5.70 16.94 2.36
C LYS A 49 -5.55 18.01 1.28
N GLN A 50 -5.17 19.21 1.68
CA GLN A 50 -5.09 20.38 0.79
C GLN A 50 -4.24 20.13 -0.45
N GLU A 51 -3.15 19.37 -0.31
CA GLU A 51 -2.24 19.08 -1.41
C GLU A 51 -2.89 18.25 -2.53
N VAL A 52 -3.80 17.35 -2.16
CA VAL A 52 -4.56 16.54 -3.11
C VAL A 52 -5.63 17.40 -3.80
N ILE A 53 -6.24 18.33 -3.07
CA ILE A 53 -7.20 19.30 -3.60
C ILE A 53 -6.50 20.21 -4.62
N ASP A 54 -5.35 20.78 -4.27
CA ASP A 54 -4.55 21.65 -5.14
C ASP A 54 -4.08 20.92 -6.40
N TYR A 55 -3.64 19.67 -6.24
CA TYR A 55 -3.32 18.78 -7.35
C TYR A 55 -4.51 18.59 -8.29
N MET A 56 -5.70 18.30 -7.76
CA MET A 56 -6.88 18.06 -8.59
C MET A 56 -7.39 19.33 -9.28
N THR A 57 -7.29 20.48 -8.64
CA THR A 57 -7.54 21.79 -9.29
C THR A 57 -6.60 22.01 -10.48
N THR A 58 -5.33 21.59 -10.36
CA THR A 58 -4.30 21.79 -11.39
C THR A 58 -4.39 20.77 -12.54
N TYR A 59 -4.44 19.48 -12.23
CA TYR A 59 -4.32 18.40 -13.21
C TYR A 59 -5.67 17.86 -13.69
N LYS A 60 -6.73 17.97 -12.89
CA LYS A 60 -8.10 17.47 -13.19
C LYS A 60 -8.21 15.96 -13.47
N GLN A 61 -7.15 15.19 -13.22
CA GLN A 61 -7.10 13.74 -13.45
C GLN A 61 -6.05 13.08 -12.55
N LEU A 62 -6.23 11.81 -12.22
CA LEU A 62 -5.34 11.04 -11.32
C LEU A 62 -4.17 10.35 -12.03
N GLY A 63 -4.13 10.39 -13.38
CA GLY A 63 -3.09 9.74 -14.18
C GLY A 63 -1.65 10.17 -13.81
N PRO A 64 -1.34 11.49 -13.76
CA PRO A 64 -0.03 11.97 -13.32
C PRO A 64 0.34 11.53 -11.90
N LEU A 65 -0.60 11.59 -10.95
CA LEU A 65 -0.40 11.11 -9.59
C LEU A 65 -0.06 9.61 -9.56
N GLY A 66 -0.79 8.80 -10.32
CA GLY A 66 -0.51 7.36 -10.47
C GLY A 66 0.88 7.07 -11.04
N LYS A 67 1.38 7.90 -11.97
CA LYS A 67 2.74 7.82 -12.50
C LYS A 67 3.78 8.21 -11.45
N GLU A 68 3.52 9.25 -10.65
CA GLU A 68 4.44 9.67 -9.60
C GLU A 68 4.55 8.61 -8.50
N LEU A 69 3.43 8.02 -8.07
CA LEU A 69 3.41 6.88 -7.15
C LEU A 69 4.27 5.72 -7.68
N HIS A 70 4.16 5.42 -8.98
CA HIS A 70 4.97 4.38 -9.62
C HIS A 70 6.46 4.72 -9.63
N LYS A 71 6.81 5.94 -10.04
CA LYS A 71 8.19 6.45 -10.12
C LYS A 71 8.88 6.40 -8.75
N ARG A 72 8.12 6.62 -7.68
CA ARG A 72 8.59 6.57 -6.29
C ARG A 72 8.64 5.15 -5.71
N GLY A 73 8.32 4.13 -6.49
CA GLY A 73 8.36 2.73 -6.05
C GLY A 73 7.30 2.38 -5.01
N VAL A 74 6.16 3.08 -5.00
CA VAL A 74 5.08 2.77 -4.05
C VAL A 74 4.53 1.38 -4.33
N ASN A 75 4.59 0.53 -3.31
CA ASN A 75 4.17 -0.88 -3.39
C ASN A 75 2.69 -0.99 -3.78
N ARG A 76 2.43 -1.73 -4.86
CA ARG A 76 1.09 -2.10 -5.32
C ARG A 76 0.70 -3.43 -4.70
N VAL A 77 -0.59 -3.62 -4.43
CA VAL A 77 -1.12 -4.91 -3.95
C VAL A 77 -1.34 -5.86 -5.13
N THR A 78 -1.93 -5.35 -6.21
CA THR A 78 -1.91 -6.04 -7.51
C THR A 78 -0.78 -5.47 -8.35
N GLU A 79 0.21 -6.30 -8.64
CA GLU A 79 1.07 -6.05 -9.80
C GLU A 79 0.22 -6.19 -11.06
N ARG A 80 0.55 -5.42 -12.11
CA ARG A 80 -0.14 -5.52 -13.40
C ARG A 80 0.05 -6.95 -13.91
N PHE A 81 -0.97 -7.80 -13.80
CA PHE A 81 -1.02 -9.04 -14.57
C PHE A 81 -1.08 -8.66 -16.05
N GLY A 82 0.05 -8.72 -16.76
CA GLY A 82 0.08 -8.31 -18.17
C GLY A 82 1.41 -7.88 -18.79
N ASP A 83 2.56 -8.32 -18.30
CA ASP A 83 3.87 -7.81 -18.78
C ASP A 83 4.23 -8.15 -20.24
N ASN A 84 3.34 -8.72 -21.06
CA ASN A 84 3.49 -8.79 -22.51
C ASN A 84 2.22 -8.46 -23.32
N VAL A 85 1.09 -8.21 -22.68
CA VAL A 85 -0.17 -7.83 -23.34
C VAL A 85 -0.84 -6.82 -22.44
N ARG A 86 -1.19 -5.67 -23.01
CA ARG A 86 -1.81 -4.47 -22.42
C ARG A 86 -3.10 -4.76 -21.60
N THR A 87 -3.04 -5.53 -20.52
CA THR A 87 -4.20 -5.82 -19.67
C THR A 87 -4.46 -4.64 -18.73
N LEU A 88 -5.72 -4.21 -18.78
CA LEU A 88 -6.34 -3.02 -18.21
C LEU A 88 -6.54 -3.10 -16.69
N VAL A 89 -5.72 -3.86 -15.96
CA VAL A 89 -5.89 -3.98 -14.50
C VAL A 89 -5.35 -2.71 -13.85
N GLU A 90 -6.26 -1.90 -13.28
CA GLU A 90 -5.89 -0.73 -12.51
C GLU A 90 -5.02 -1.15 -11.32
N ALA A 91 -3.95 -0.39 -11.07
CA ALA A 91 -3.08 -0.64 -9.93
C ALA A 91 -3.86 -0.42 -8.63
N THR A 92 -3.84 -1.42 -7.75
CA THR A 92 -4.42 -1.31 -6.42
C THR A 92 -3.35 -1.08 -5.36
N TYR A 93 -3.75 -0.42 -4.28
CA TYR A 93 -2.89 -0.03 -3.18
C TYR A 93 -3.62 -0.28 -1.87
N LYS A 94 -2.86 -0.43 -0.79
CA LYS A 94 -3.44 -0.34 0.56
C LYS A 94 -3.93 1.09 0.79
N ARG A 95 -5.17 1.29 1.23
CA ARG A 95 -5.71 2.63 1.52
C ARG A 95 -4.80 3.44 2.43
N GLY A 96 -4.41 2.87 3.57
CA GLY A 96 -3.54 3.56 4.52
C GLY A 96 -2.17 3.95 3.94
N LEU A 97 -1.69 3.24 2.91
CA LEU A 97 -0.49 3.67 2.17
C LEU A 97 -0.82 4.92 1.34
N LEU A 98 -1.91 4.92 0.57
CA LEU A 98 -2.33 6.07 -0.22
C LEU A 98 -2.61 7.31 0.64
N ASP A 99 -3.25 7.16 1.80
CA ASP A 99 -3.52 8.27 2.72
C ASP A 99 -2.25 9.00 3.18
N ALA A 100 -1.14 8.26 3.28
CA ALA A 100 0.16 8.80 3.62
C ALA A 100 0.91 9.36 2.41
N VAL A 101 1.00 8.59 1.31
CA VAL A 101 1.94 8.89 0.21
C VAL A 101 1.32 9.68 -0.94
N ALA A 102 0.01 9.58 -1.17
CA ALA A 102 -0.64 10.29 -2.27
C ALA A 102 -0.58 11.82 -2.10
N PRO A 103 -0.77 12.41 -0.90
CA PRO A 103 -0.55 13.85 -0.70
C PRO A 103 0.89 14.30 -0.97
N LEU A 104 1.88 13.49 -0.57
CA LEU A 104 3.30 13.79 -0.83
C LEU A 104 3.62 13.72 -2.33
N CYS A 105 3.04 12.75 -3.03
CA CYS A 105 3.18 12.65 -4.48
C CYS A 105 2.43 13.77 -5.21
N ALA A 106 1.29 14.21 -4.69
CA ALA A 106 0.54 15.35 -5.21
C ALA A 106 1.37 16.65 -5.13
N ILE A 107 2.04 16.90 -4.01
CA ILE A 107 3.04 17.97 -3.87
C ILE A 107 4.12 17.80 -4.93
N SER A 108 4.74 16.62 -5.01
CA SER A 108 5.81 16.35 -5.98
C SER A 108 5.38 16.67 -7.41
N CYS A 109 4.16 16.32 -7.81
CA CYS A 109 3.61 16.68 -9.11
C CYS A 109 3.52 18.20 -9.29
N LEU A 110 2.98 18.93 -8.31
CA LEU A 110 2.82 20.39 -8.40
C LEU A 110 4.16 21.13 -8.53
N TYR A 111 5.19 20.69 -7.80
CA TYR A 111 6.52 21.34 -7.80
C TYR A 111 7.41 20.93 -8.97
N ASN A 112 7.23 19.71 -9.51
CA ASN A 112 8.00 19.20 -10.65
C ASN A 112 7.21 19.32 -11.97
N LYS A 113 6.28 20.28 -12.04
CA LYS A 113 5.45 20.54 -13.23
C LYS A 113 6.28 20.98 -14.43
#